data_AF-A0AA88HME7-F1
#
_entry.id   AF-A0AA88HME7-F1
#
_cell.length_a   1.000
_cell.length_b   1.000
_cell.length_c   1.000
_cell.angle_alpha   90.00
_cell.angle_beta   90.00
_cell.angle_gamma   90.00
#
_symmetry.space_group_name_H-M   'P 1'
#
loop_
_entity.id
_entity.type
_entity.pdbx_description
1 polymer ?
#
loop_
_entity_poly.entity_id
_entity_poly.type
_entity_poly.pdbx_seq_one_letter_code
_entity_poly.pdbx_strand_id
1 'polypeptide(L)'
;MNVVAVRLNLMNSFWPYHMMVVTDGYAQTLDVVNSKEKDLDFSSQLLVLDFFTYCCINCMHILPDLEVIEQTFGDKVKVIGIHSAKFENEKSTENILKAVERYNIAHPVLNDKDCLIWNKLHIKCWPTIVVFGRGLKPLICCSGEGYRDIIIQTIEAALEIFGSISVNPTTIVLPRRNPNQLYYPGKIALSNDELLVVSDTGNNRIVICDFEGNVKNIVGCGFRGYLDGPKDIARFNGPQGVCVLLDGSILVADTGNHRIRMLFSSADSGAVEHNRGLFN
;
A
#
# COMPACT_ATOMS: atom_id res chain seq x y z
N MET A 1 11.37 25.01 21.13
CA MET A 1 10.56 24.32 22.17
C MET A 1 9.16 24.94 22.16
N ASN A 2 8.10 24.13 22.28
CA ASN A 2 6.69 24.55 22.49
C ASN A 2 5.75 24.69 21.27
N VAL A 3 5.55 23.59 20.54
CA VAL A 3 4.21 23.21 20.05
C VAL A 3 3.98 21.69 20.26
N VAL A 4 5.02 20.88 20.02
CA VAL A 4 4.99 19.41 20.21
C VAL A 4 4.84 19.00 21.68
N ALA A 5 5.49 19.71 22.60
CA ALA A 5 5.45 19.40 24.04
C ALA A 5 4.06 19.59 24.68
N VAL A 6 3.22 20.48 24.12
CA VAL A 6 1.89 20.77 24.68
C VAL A 6 0.86 19.68 24.30
N ARG A 7 1.06 18.96 23.18
CA ARG A 7 0.21 17.81 22.81
C ARG A 7 0.55 16.52 23.55
N LEU A 8 1.83 16.30 23.87
CA LEU A 8 2.29 15.09 24.58
C LEU A 8 1.70 14.95 25.99
N ASN A 9 1.46 16.06 26.71
CA ASN A 9 0.92 16.02 28.07
C ASN A 9 -0.57 15.65 28.15
N LEU A 10 -1.35 15.86 27.09
CA LEU A 10 -2.76 15.44 27.05
C LEU A 10 -2.90 13.93 26.77
N MET A 11 -1.97 13.32 26.02
CA MET A 11 -2.03 11.90 25.66
C MET A 11 -1.74 10.96 26.85
N ASN A 12 -0.90 11.37 27.80
CA ASN A 12 -0.59 10.56 29.00
C ASN A 12 -1.80 10.33 29.92
N SER A 13 -2.86 11.15 29.80
CA SER A 13 -4.10 10.99 30.58
C SER A 13 -5.12 10.04 29.94
N PHE A 14 -4.95 9.68 28.66
CA PHE A 14 -5.89 8.84 27.90
C PHE A 14 -5.38 7.40 27.65
N TRP A 15 -4.06 7.15 27.64
CA TRP A 15 -3.48 5.81 27.49
C TRP A 15 -2.55 5.46 28.65
N PRO A 16 -3.05 4.76 29.70
CA PRO A 16 -2.17 4.19 30.72
C PRO A 16 -1.16 3.20 30.11
N TYR A 17 0.10 3.28 30.55
CA TYR A 17 1.22 2.38 30.21
C TYR A 17 0.89 0.88 30.21
N HIS A 18 -0.09 0.46 31.02
CA HIS A 18 -0.49 -0.94 31.13
C HIS A 18 -1.25 -1.47 29.89
N MET A 19 -1.93 -0.64 29.09
CA MET A 19 -2.65 -1.13 27.90
C MET A 19 -1.73 -1.59 26.77
N MET A 20 -0.48 -1.13 26.74
CA MET A 20 0.47 -1.37 25.65
C MET A 20 1.44 -2.54 25.87
N VAL A 21 1.64 -2.96 27.13
CA VAL A 21 2.34 -4.24 27.43
C VAL A 21 1.46 -5.43 27.00
N VAL A 22 0.14 -5.23 26.96
CA VAL A 22 -0.86 -6.22 26.56
C VAL A 22 -0.96 -6.38 25.04
N THR A 23 -0.55 -5.36 24.27
CA THR A 23 -0.46 -5.47 22.80
C THR A 23 0.73 -6.31 22.38
N ASP A 24 1.87 -6.27 23.09
CA ASP A 24 3.05 -7.07 22.74
C ASP A 24 2.77 -8.57 22.90
N GLY A 25 2.37 -9.03 24.09
CA GLY A 25 2.10 -10.46 24.33
C GLY A 25 0.98 -11.04 23.47
N TYR A 26 -0.03 -10.25 23.11
CA TYR A 26 -1.09 -10.70 22.19
C TYR A 26 -0.65 -10.62 20.71
N ALA A 27 0.11 -9.59 20.31
CA ALA A 27 0.64 -9.48 18.96
C ALA A 27 1.50 -10.68 18.58
N GLN A 28 2.26 -11.25 19.51
CA GLN A 28 3.04 -12.47 19.29
C GLN A 28 2.16 -13.72 19.04
N THR A 29 0.85 -13.66 19.32
CA THR A 29 -0.09 -14.77 19.02
C THR A 29 -0.76 -14.66 17.65
N LEU A 30 -0.59 -13.52 16.97
CA LEU A 30 -1.21 -13.26 15.68
C LEU A 30 -0.40 -13.84 14.54
N ASP A 31 -1.09 -14.20 13.46
CA ASP A 31 -0.41 -14.54 12.22
C ASP A 31 0.32 -13.30 11.66
N VAL A 32 1.59 -13.49 11.32
CA VAL A 32 2.41 -12.49 10.65
C VAL A 32 2.51 -12.80 9.16
N VAL A 33 2.26 -11.77 8.35
CA VAL A 33 2.43 -11.78 6.91
C VAL A 33 3.62 -10.90 6.55
N ASN A 34 4.33 -11.24 5.48
CA ASN A 34 5.43 -10.44 4.92
C ASN A 34 6.68 -10.32 5.80
N SER A 35 6.93 -11.30 6.67
CA SER A 35 8.14 -11.38 7.50
C SER A 35 8.54 -12.85 7.66
N LYS A 36 9.85 -13.12 7.74
CA LYS A 36 10.34 -14.45 8.13
C LYS A 36 10.19 -14.69 9.63
N GLU A 37 10.26 -13.61 10.39
CA GLU A 37 10.15 -13.57 11.83
C GLU A 37 8.67 -13.67 12.23
N LYS A 38 8.35 -14.65 13.07
CA LYS A 38 7.00 -14.75 13.67
C LYS A 38 6.86 -13.82 14.86
N ASP A 39 7.94 -13.65 15.61
CA ASP A 39 7.95 -12.77 16.76
C ASP A 39 8.51 -11.41 16.34
N LEU A 40 7.64 -10.42 16.19
CA LEU A 40 8.06 -9.07 15.84
C LEU A 40 8.58 -8.36 17.09
N ASP A 41 9.81 -7.87 17.05
CA ASP A 41 10.33 -7.01 18.12
C ASP A 41 9.64 -5.64 18.07
N PHE A 42 8.99 -5.27 19.18
CA PHE A 42 8.36 -3.97 19.42
C PHE A 42 9.20 -3.08 20.36
N SER A 43 10.24 -3.63 20.99
CA SER A 43 11.01 -2.96 22.02
C SER A 43 12.04 -1.99 21.43
N SER A 44 12.41 -0.97 22.22
CA SER A 44 13.58 -0.07 22.01
C SER A 44 13.62 0.88 20.79
N GLN A 45 12.68 0.80 19.83
CA GLN A 45 12.69 1.57 18.57
C GLN A 45 11.60 2.65 18.47
N LEU A 46 11.70 3.52 17.46
CA LEU A 46 10.56 4.28 16.95
C LEU A 46 9.70 3.34 16.11
N LEU A 47 8.43 3.25 16.45
CA LEU A 47 7.49 2.31 15.85
C LEU A 47 6.32 3.06 15.25
N VAL A 48 5.95 2.70 14.02
CA VAL A 48 4.76 3.19 13.34
C VAL A 48 3.80 2.01 13.19
N LEU A 49 2.64 2.09 13.83
CA LEU A 49 1.55 1.15 13.62
C LEU A 49 0.55 1.75 12.63
N ASP A 50 0.30 1.03 11.54
CA ASP A 50 -0.75 1.33 10.57
C ASP A 50 -1.96 0.43 10.80
N PHE A 51 -3.03 0.97 11.36
CA PHE A 51 -4.30 0.25 11.49
C PHE A 51 -5.10 0.37 10.19
N PHE A 52 -5.11 -0.71 9.40
CA PHE A 52 -5.67 -0.70 8.06
C PHE A 52 -6.52 -1.95 7.77
N THR A 53 -7.25 -1.90 6.65
CA THR A 53 -7.94 -3.05 6.05
C THR A 53 -7.84 -2.88 4.53
N TYR A 54 -7.60 -3.96 3.79
CA TYR A 54 -7.25 -3.83 2.36
C TYR A 54 -8.42 -3.46 1.45
N CYS A 55 -9.67 -3.54 1.92
CA CYS A 55 -10.83 -3.07 1.15
C CYS A 55 -11.05 -1.55 1.20
N CYS A 56 -10.39 -0.84 2.12
CA CYS A 56 -10.63 0.58 2.36
C CYS A 56 -9.76 1.43 1.43
N ILE A 57 -10.39 2.26 0.59
CA ILE A 57 -9.65 3.13 -0.34
C ILE A 57 -8.77 4.15 0.38
N ASN A 58 -9.24 4.70 1.51
CA ASN A 58 -8.46 5.62 2.34
C ASN A 58 -7.19 4.94 2.90
N CYS A 59 -7.28 3.63 3.23
CA CYS A 59 -6.10 2.86 3.64
C CYS A 59 -5.12 2.68 2.48
N MET A 60 -5.60 2.51 1.25
CA MET A 60 -4.70 2.35 0.10
C MET A 60 -3.98 3.66 -0.24
N HIS A 61 -4.61 4.81 0.00
CA HIS A 61 -4.01 6.12 -0.24
C HIS A 61 -2.85 6.46 0.70
N ILE A 62 -2.77 5.85 1.88
CA ILE A 62 -1.65 6.09 2.82
C ILE A 62 -0.44 5.18 2.57
N LEU A 63 -0.56 4.10 1.79
CA LEU A 63 0.55 3.19 1.54
C LEU A 63 1.76 3.88 0.89
N PRO A 64 1.61 4.82 -0.08
CA PRO A 64 2.74 5.60 -0.59
C PRO A 64 3.40 6.47 0.48
N ASP A 65 2.63 6.99 1.44
CA ASP A 65 3.19 7.78 2.54
C ASP A 65 4.03 6.91 3.49
N LEU A 66 3.58 5.68 3.75
CA LEU A 66 4.35 4.69 4.51
C LEU A 66 5.61 4.25 3.74
N GLU A 67 5.55 4.04 2.43
CA GLU A 67 6.72 3.73 1.59
C GLU A 67 7.77 4.85 1.68
N VAL A 68 7.35 6.12 1.69
CA VAL A 68 8.25 7.27 1.89
C VAL A 68 8.89 7.22 3.28
N ILE A 69 8.14 6.92 4.34
CA ILE A 69 8.66 6.79 5.71
C ILE A 69 9.70 5.68 5.78
N GLU A 70 9.41 4.49 5.23
CA GLU A 70 10.31 3.35 5.19
C GLU A 70 11.60 3.68 4.45
N GLN A 71 11.51 4.33 3.28
CA GLN A 71 12.69 4.72 2.49
C GLN A 71 13.51 5.82 3.16
N THR A 72 12.87 6.77 3.83
CA THR A 72 13.53 7.93 4.44
C THR A 72 14.27 7.55 5.72
N PHE A 73 13.64 6.72 6.57
CA PHE A 73 14.19 6.40 7.89
C PHE A 73 14.85 5.04 7.97
N GLY A 74 14.59 4.15 7.01
CA GLY A 74 15.22 2.83 6.93
C GLY A 74 15.06 2.04 8.23
N ASP A 75 16.18 1.59 8.76
CA ASP A 75 16.27 0.80 10.01
C ASP A 75 16.09 1.62 11.29
N LYS A 76 15.93 2.95 11.20
CA LYS A 76 15.71 3.82 12.37
C LYS A 76 14.26 3.82 12.86
N VAL A 77 13.34 3.40 12.00
CA VAL A 77 11.90 3.33 12.28
C VAL A 77 11.36 2.01 11.78
N LYS A 78 10.60 1.31 12.61
CA LYS A 78 9.89 0.10 12.20
C LYS A 78 8.45 0.43 11.89
N VAL A 79 7.99 0.08 10.69
CA VAL A 79 6.58 0.15 10.30
C VAL A 79 5.98 -1.24 10.44
N ILE A 80 4.79 -1.34 11.03
CA ILE A 80 4.03 -2.59 11.14
C ILE A 80 2.57 -2.30 10.80
N GLY A 81 2.02 -3.04 9.84
CA GLY A 81 0.61 -2.99 9.53
C GLY A 81 -0.18 -3.84 10.52
N ILE A 82 -1.18 -3.27 11.17
CA ILE A 82 -2.16 -3.99 11.97
C ILE A 82 -3.42 -4.12 11.13
N HIS A 83 -3.52 -5.23 10.39
CA HIS A 83 -4.67 -5.51 9.55
C HIS A 83 -5.87 -5.86 10.43
N SER A 84 -6.77 -4.89 10.60
CA SER A 84 -8.00 -5.02 11.39
C SER A 84 -9.17 -5.19 10.44
N ALA A 85 -9.66 -6.42 10.27
CA ALA A 85 -10.60 -6.78 9.21
C ALA A 85 -11.95 -6.06 9.35
N LYS A 86 -12.43 -5.43 8.26
CA LYS A 86 -13.80 -4.90 8.18
C LYS A 86 -14.82 -5.98 7.77
N PHE A 87 -14.44 -6.88 6.87
CA PHE A 87 -15.29 -7.96 6.36
C PHE A 87 -14.72 -9.34 6.70
N GLU A 88 -15.59 -10.35 6.77
CA GLU A 88 -15.21 -11.73 7.12
C GLU A 88 -14.14 -12.32 6.19
N ASN A 89 -14.22 -12.02 4.88
CA ASN A 89 -13.22 -12.45 3.90
C ASN A 89 -11.81 -11.90 4.19
N GLU A 90 -11.72 -10.73 4.85
CA GLU A 90 -10.46 -10.08 5.17
C GLU A 90 -9.75 -10.70 6.38
N LYS A 91 -10.43 -11.56 7.15
CA LYS A 91 -9.82 -12.28 8.28
C LYS A 91 -8.86 -13.39 7.89
N SER A 92 -8.90 -13.85 6.63
CA SER A 92 -8.03 -14.91 6.13
C SER A 92 -6.61 -14.38 5.89
N THR A 93 -5.63 -14.99 6.56
CA THR A 93 -4.20 -14.70 6.41
C THR A 93 -3.72 -14.86 4.95
N GLU A 94 -4.26 -15.82 4.20
CA GLU A 94 -3.96 -16.01 2.78
C GLU A 94 -4.45 -14.83 1.92
N ASN A 95 -5.64 -14.30 2.22
CA ASN A 95 -6.18 -13.15 1.50
C ASN A 95 -5.41 -11.87 1.83
N ILE A 96 -4.96 -11.71 3.08
CA ILE A 96 -4.09 -10.62 3.48
C ILE A 96 -2.75 -10.70 2.74
N LEU A 97 -2.15 -11.90 2.63
CA LEU A 97 -0.93 -12.09 1.84
C LEU A 97 -1.14 -11.66 0.38
N LYS A 98 -2.24 -12.08 -0.26
CA LYS A 98 -2.57 -11.63 -1.63
C LYS A 98 -2.72 -10.11 -1.73
N ALA A 99 -3.27 -9.46 -0.70
CA ALA A 99 -3.40 -8.01 -0.65
C ALA A 99 -2.04 -7.31 -0.48
N VAL A 100 -1.21 -7.78 0.44
CA VAL A 100 0.18 -7.31 0.64
C VAL A 100 0.94 -7.36 -0.68
N GLU A 101 0.83 -8.47 -1.40
CA GLU A 101 1.48 -8.67 -2.70
C GLU A 101 0.93 -7.76 -3.81
N ARG A 102 -0.39 -7.53 -3.83
CA ARG A 102 -1.08 -6.68 -4.81
C ARG A 102 -0.71 -5.22 -4.63
N TYR A 103 -0.69 -4.75 -3.39
CA TYR A 103 -0.42 -3.34 -3.05
C TYR A 103 1.07 -3.07 -2.78
N ASN A 104 1.92 -4.09 -2.89
CA ASN A 104 3.36 -3.98 -2.70
C ASN A 104 3.73 -3.40 -1.33
N ILE A 105 3.05 -3.87 -0.29
CA ILE A 105 3.34 -3.50 1.11
C ILE A 105 4.68 -4.15 1.48
N ALA A 106 5.64 -3.35 1.96
CA ALA A 106 6.99 -3.83 2.28
C ALA A 106 7.13 -4.23 3.75
N HIS A 107 6.46 -3.55 4.68
CA HIS A 107 6.50 -3.89 6.09
C HIS A 107 5.77 -5.20 6.44
N PRO A 108 6.08 -5.79 7.60
CA PRO A 108 5.30 -6.87 8.20
C PRO A 108 3.86 -6.44 8.49
N VAL A 109 2.94 -7.39 8.36
CA VAL A 109 1.52 -7.19 8.66
C VAL A 109 1.02 -8.24 9.64
N LEU A 110 0.45 -7.79 10.76
CA LEU A 110 -0.25 -8.64 11.72
C LEU A 110 -1.73 -8.78 11.34
N ASN A 111 -2.24 -10.01 11.36
CA ASN A 111 -3.65 -10.28 11.17
C ASN A 111 -4.44 -10.15 12.49
N ASP A 112 -4.86 -8.92 12.83
CA ASP A 112 -5.78 -8.65 13.96
C ASP A 112 -7.23 -8.90 13.55
N LYS A 113 -7.53 -10.15 13.13
CA LYS A 113 -8.81 -10.56 12.53
C LYS A 113 -10.04 -10.28 13.41
N ASP A 114 -9.86 -10.28 14.73
CA ASP A 114 -10.93 -10.05 15.72
C ASP A 114 -10.88 -8.62 16.31
N CYS A 115 -10.05 -7.74 15.71
CA CYS A 115 -9.87 -6.34 16.09
C CYS A 115 -9.53 -6.15 17.58
N LEU A 116 -8.77 -7.07 18.19
CA LEU A 116 -8.48 -6.99 19.62
C LEU A 116 -7.44 -5.91 19.93
N ILE A 117 -6.42 -5.74 19.09
CA ILE A 117 -5.45 -4.64 19.24
C ILE A 117 -6.16 -3.32 18.97
N TRP A 118 -6.92 -3.26 17.87
CA TRP A 118 -7.78 -2.12 17.53
C TRP A 118 -8.67 -1.68 18.71
N ASN A 119 -9.40 -2.61 19.32
CA ASN A 119 -10.32 -2.33 20.42
C ASN A 119 -9.58 -1.90 21.70
N LYS A 120 -8.46 -2.56 22.04
CA LYS A 120 -7.64 -2.22 23.22
C LYS A 120 -7.05 -0.81 23.14
N LEU A 121 -6.63 -0.39 21.94
CA LEU A 121 -6.11 0.95 21.71
C LEU A 121 -7.22 1.97 21.42
N HIS A 122 -8.50 1.58 21.45
CA HIS A 122 -9.63 2.45 21.17
C HIS A 122 -9.54 3.14 19.80
N ILE A 123 -9.01 2.43 18.80
CA ILE A 123 -9.00 2.89 17.41
C ILE A 123 -10.45 2.94 16.90
N LYS A 124 -10.76 3.94 16.06
CA LYS A 124 -12.15 4.20 15.60
C LYS A 124 -12.28 4.43 14.11
N CYS A 125 -11.18 4.50 13.38
CA CYS A 125 -11.17 4.91 11.97
C CYS A 125 -10.12 4.15 11.18
N TRP A 126 -10.49 3.70 9.99
CA TRP A 126 -9.55 3.20 8.99
C TRP A 126 -9.20 4.32 8.00
N PRO A 127 -7.92 4.57 7.70
CA PRO A 127 -6.75 4.13 8.46
C PRO A 127 -6.60 4.90 9.78
N THR A 128 -5.81 4.38 10.71
CA THR A 128 -5.25 5.16 11.83
C THR A 128 -3.77 4.86 11.95
N ILE A 129 -2.93 5.90 11.94
CA ILE A 129 -1.50 5.77 12.19
C ILE A 129 -1.20 6.13 13.64
N VAL A 130 -0.40 5.31 14.32
CA VAL A 130 0.12 5.64 15.65
C VAL A 130 1.63 5.53 15.63
N VAL A 131 2.31 6.62 16.00
CA VAL A 131 3.77 6.63 16.18
C VAL A 131 4.08 6.49 17.66
N PHE A 132 4.90 5.51 18.00
CA PHE A 132 5.40 5.26 19.34
C PHE A 132 6.90 5.55 19.42
N GLY A 133 7.29 6.24 20.48
CA GLY A 133 8.67 6.44 20.90
C GLY A 133 9.14 5.36 21.87
N ARG A 134 10.31 5.59 22.47
CA ARG A 134 10.94 4.64 23.40
C ARG A 134 10.01 4.22 24.54
N GLY A 135 10.03 2.92 24.83
CA GLY A 135 9.16 2.31 25.85
C GLY A 135 7.70 2.29 25.42
N LEU A 136 7.43 2.26 24.12
CA LEU A 136 6.10 2.25 23.52
C LEU A 136 5.24 3.44 23.97
N LYS A 137 5.85 4.62 24.15
CA LYS A 137 5.11 5.83 24.50
C LYS A 137 4.50 6.45 23.24
N PRO A 138 3.18 6.69 23.17
CA PRO A 138 2.58 7.33 22.00
C PRO A 138 3.12 8.75 21.83
N LEU A 139 3.56 9.07 20.61
CA LEU A 139 4.00 10.42 20.22
C LEU A 139 2.91 11.16 19.46
N ILE A 140 2.23 10.45 18.55
CA ILE A 140 1.09 10.98 17.78
C ILE A 140 0.15 9.85 17.37
N CYS A 141 -1.16 10.16 17.27
CA CYS A 141 -2.19 9.30 16.70
C CYS A 141 -2.95 10.13 15.64
N CYS A 142 -2.96 9.65 14.41
CA CYS A 142 -3.55 10.29 13.25
C CYS A 142 -4.69 9.42 12.71
N SER A 143 -5.92 9.89 12.81
CA SER A 143 -7.13 9.19 12.34
C SER A 143 -7.50 9.68 10.94
N GLY A 144 -7.54 8.79 9.95
CA GLY A 144 -7.79 9.13 8.54
C GLY A 144 -6.51 9.26 7.70
N GLU A 145 -6.66 9.77 6.48
CA GLU A 145 -5.57 9.95 5.49
C GLU A 145 -5.02 11.40 5.48
N GLY A 146 -3.86 11.63 4.86
CA GLY A 146 -3.32 12.97 4.62
C GLY A 146 -2.42 13.55 5.72
N TYR A 147 -1.80 12.71 6.55
CA TYR A 147 -0.96 13.12 7.69
C TYR A 147 0.54 12.87 7.48
N ARG A 148 1.01 12.62 6.25
CA ARG A 148 2.41 12.30 5.95
C ARG A 148 3.40 13.27 6.61
N ASP A 149 3.24 14.56 6.35
CA ASP A 149 4.25 15.56 6.73
C ASP A 149 4.36 15.71 8.26
N ILE A 150 3.23 15.64 8.98
CA ILE A 150 3.23 15.69 10.45
C ILE A 150 3.83 14.41 11.06
N ILE A 151 3.64 13.24 10.43
CA ILE A 151 4.24 11.97 10.87
C ILE A 151 5.76 12.04 10.69
N ILE A 152 6.23 12.45 9.51
CA ILE A 152 7.67 12.62 9.22
C ILE A 152 8.31 13.59 10.22
N GLN A 153 7.74 14.78 10.42
CA GLN A 153 8.25 15.77 11.39
C GLN A 153 8.29 15.23 12.82
N THR A 154 7.30 14.42 13.21
CA THR A 154 7.26 13.81 14.54
C THR A 154 8.37 12.78 14.71
N ILE A 155 8.64 11.97 13.68
CA ILE A 155 9.73 11.00 13.66
C ILE A 155 11.08 11.71 13.72
N GLU A 156 11.28 12.74 12.90
CA GLU A 156 12.52 13.54 12.89
C GLU A 156 12.81 14.14 14.27
N ALA A 157 11.83 14.82 14.87
CA ALA A 157 11.97 15.39 16.20
C ALA A 157 12.24 14.32 17.27
N ALA A 158 11.63 13.13 17.16
CA ALA A 158 11.88 12.03 18.07
C ALA A 158 13.30 11.47 17.91
N LEU A 159 13.80 11.36 16.68
CA LEU A 159 15.18 10.94 16.41
C LEU A 159 16.20 11.96 16.94
N GLU A 160 15.90 13.26 16.88
CA GLU A 160 16.75 14.31 17.47
C GLU A 160 16.81 14.21 19.01
N ILE A 161 15.67 13.97 19.66
CA ILE A 161 15.58 13.94 21.14
C ILE A 161 16.14 12.63 21.71
N PHE A 162 15.80 11.49 21.10
CA PHE A 162 16.13 10.18 21.64
C PHE A 162 17.41 9.60 21.02
N GLY A 163 17.82 10.04 19.83
CA GLY A 163 18.82 9.37 19.01
C GLY A 163 18.30 8.09 18.36
N SER A 164 19.00 7.61 17.32
CA SER A 164 18.65 6.35 16.65
C SER A 164 19.32 5.14 17.30
N ILE A 165 18.55 4.07 17.51
CA ILE A 165 19.09 2.73 17.69
C ILE A 165 18.75 2.00 16.39
N SER A 166 19.78 1.63 15.62
CA SER A 166 19.62 0.79 14.43
C SER A 166 19.12 -0.58 14.87
N VAL A 167 18.05 -1.04 14.22
CA VAL A 167 17.44 -2.35 14.50
C VAL A 167 17.71 -3.26 13.32
N ASN A 168 17.77 -4.57 13.59
CA ASN A 168 17.92 -5.54 12.52
C ASN A 168 16.75 -5.39 11.54
N PRO A 169 17.02 -5.24 10.23
CA PRO A 169 15.97 -5.15 9.24
C PRO A 169 15.13 -6.43 9.29
N THR A 170 13.81 -6.27 9.26
CA THR A 170 12.90 -7.42 9.20
C THR A 170 13.04 -8.06 7.82
N THR A 171 13.21 -9.38 7.78
CA THR A 171 13.43 -10.05 6.49
C THR A 171 12.11 -10.24 5.77
N ILE A 172 11.88 -9.43 4.75
CA ILE A 172 10.68 -9.47 3.92
C ILE A 172 10.71 -10.72 3.02
N VAL A 173 9.57 -11.42 2.90
CA VAL A 173 9.39 -12.55 1.98
C VAL A 173 8.47 -12.14 0.85
N LEU A 174 9.05 -11.76 -0.30
CA LEU A 174 8.28 -11.53 -1.51
C LEU A 174 8.14 -12.84 -2.31
N PRO A 175 6.93 -13.15 -2.83
CA PRO A 175 6.73 -14.29 -3.72
C PRO A 175 7.50 -14.09 -5.03
N ARG A 176 7.94 -15.19 -5.65
CA ARG A 176 8.52 -15.14 -6.99
C ARG A 176 7.42 -14.86 -8.01
N ARG A 177 7.54 -13.74 -8.74
CA ARG A 177 6.63 -13.42 -9.86
C ARG A 177 7.11 -14.06 -11.16
N ASN A 178 6.17 -14.59 -11.94
CA ASN A 178 6.40 -15.00 -13.31
C ASN A 178 5.92 -13.88 -14.27
N PRO A 179 6.82 -13.18 -14.97
CA PRO A 179 6.44 -12.05 -15.84
C PRO A 179 5.58 -12.46 -17.05
N ASN A 180 5.55 -13.75 -17.38
CA ASN A 180 4.78 -14.29 -18.51
C ASN A 180 3.34 -14.67 -18.14
N GLN A 181 2.94 -14.52 -16.87
CA GLN A 181 1.58 -14.78 -16.40
C GLN A 181 0.90 -13.48 -15.98
N LEU A 182 -0.43 -13.44 -16.08
CA LEU A 182 -1.21 -12.38 -15.46
C LEU A 182 -0.99 -12.39 -13.94
N TYR A 183 -0.94 -11.21 -13.33
CA TYR A 183 -0.68 -11.04 -11.91
C TYR A 183 -1.67 -10.02 -11.35
N TYR A 184 -2.65 -10.52 -10.59
CA TYR A 184 -3.78 -9.75 -10.07
C TYR A 184 -4.49 -8.89 -11.14
N PRO A 185 -4.98 -9.47 -12.26
CA PRO A 185 -5.70 -8.70 -13.27
C PRO A 185 -6.98 -8.09 -12.69
N GLY A 186 -7.17 -6.77 -12.87
CA GLY A 186 -8.25 -6.02 -12.22
C GLY A 186 -9.57 -5.97 -13.01
N LYS A 187 -9.49 -5.82 -14.33
CA LYS A 187 -10.63 -5.63 -15.25
C LYS A 187 -10.31 -6.19 -16.64
N ILE A 188 -11.37 -6.40 -17.42
CA ILE A 188 -11.33 -6.89 -18.79
C ILE A 188 -12.40 -6.14 -19.62
N ALA A 189 -12.11 -5.91 -20.90
CA ALA A 189 -13.05 -5.40 -21.89
C ALA A 189 -12.90 -6.17 -23.21
N LEU A 190 -13.94 -6.15 -24.04
CA LEU A 190 -13.94 -6.75 -25.38
C LEU A 190 -13.75 -5.65 -26.43
N SER A 191 -12.88 -5.87 -27.41
CA SER A 191 -12.71 -4.99 -28.57
C SER A 191 -13.70 -5.36 -29.70
N ASN A 192 -13.85 -4.46 -30.68
CA ASN A 192 -14.69 -4.70 -31.85
C ASN A 192 -14.14 -5.84 -32.75
N ASP A 193 -12.85 -6.13 -32.67
CA ASP A 193 -12.18 -7.22 -33.41
C ASP A 193 -12.14 -8.54 -32.61
N GLU A 194 -13.04 -8.71 -31.64
CA GLU A 194 -13.14 -9.89 -30.77
C GLU A 194 -11.86 -10.19 -29.96
N LEU A 195 -11.08 -9.16 -29.61
CA LEU A 195 -9.93 -9.28 -28.71
C LEU A 195 -10.29 -8.88 -27.28
N LEU A 196 -9.69 -9.57 -26.32
CA LEU A 196 -9.76 -9.25 -24.90
C LEU A 196 -8.68 -8.23 -24.54
N VAL A 197 -9.09 -7.13 -23.91
CA VAL A 197 -8.21 -6.13 -23.31
C VAL A 197 -8.25 -6.29 -21.80
N VAL A 198 -7.14 -6.72 -21.22
CA VAL A 198 -7.01 -7.04 -19.79
C VAL A 198 -6.10 -6.02 -19.12
N SER A 199 -6.57 -5.42 -18.02
CA SER A 199 -5.70 -4.66 -17.12
C SER A 199 -4.94 -5.63 -16.22
N ASP A 200 -3.70 -5.95 -16.56
CA ASP A 200 -2.83 -6.81 -15.77
C ASP A 200 -2.19 -6.00 -14.62
N THR A 201 -3.05 -5.61 -13.67
CA THR A 201 -2.81 -4.56 -12.67
C THR A 201 -1.52 -4.78 -11.89
N GLY A 202 -1.31 -5.98 -11.36
CA GLY A 202 -0.14 -6.26 -10.53
C GLY A 202 1.17 -6.31 -11.32
N ASN A 203 1.11 -6.49 -12.64
CA ASN A 203 2.25 -6.32 -13.54
C ASN A 203 2.32 -4.92 -14.17
N ASN A 204 1.50 -3.95 -13.76
CA ASN A 204 1.51 -2.57 -14.27
C ASN A 204 1.49 -2.47 -15.81
N ARG A 205 0.66 -3.29 -16.48
CA ARG A 205 0.56 -3.34 -17.94
C ARG A 205 -0.85 -3.65 -18.42
N ILE A 206 -1.11 -3.42 -19.69
CA ILE A 206 -2.31 -3.85 -20.41
C ILE A 206 -1.93 -5.00 -21.35
N VAL A 207 -2.72 -6.07 -21.34
CA VAL A 207 -2.54 -7.24 -22.20
C VAL A 207 -3.71 -7.33 -23.17
N ILE A 208 -3.41 -7.51 -24.45
CA ILE A 208 -4.40 -7.72 -25.50
C ILE A 208 -4.21 -9.14 -26.04
N CYS A 209 -5.24 -9.98 -25.95
CA CYS A 209 -5.18 -11.38 -26.39
C CYS A 209 -6.49 -11.82 -27.07
N ASP A 210 -6.46 -12.94 -27.80
CA ASP A 210 -7.67 -13.59 -28.30
C ASP A 210 -8.31 -14.50 -27.23
N PHE A 211 -9.43 -15.14 -27.56
CA PHE A 211 -10.16 -16.05 -26.66
C PHE A 211 -9.43 -17.36 -26.39
N GLU A 212 -8.50 -17.75 -27.26
CA GLU A 212 -7.60 -18.89 -27.09
C GLU A 212 -6.43 -18.57 -26.13
N GLY A 213 -6.27 -17.30 -25.75
CA GLY A 213 -5.21 -16.84 -24.85
C GLY A 213 -3.89 -16.49 -25.55
N ASN A 214 -3.87 -16.42 -26.88
CA ASN A 214 -2.69 -15.95 -27.61
C ASN A 214 -2.57 -14.44 -27.44
N VAL A 215 -1.47 -14.01 -26.83
CA VAL A 215 -1.17 -12.59 -26.64
C VAL A 215 -0.84 -11.94 -27.99
N LYS A 216 -1.62 -10.92 -28.37
CA LYS A 216 -1.40 -10.12 -29.57
C LYS A 216 -0.56 -8.89 -29.28
N ASN A 217 -0.74 -8.27 -28.11
CA ASN A 217 0.02 -7.09 -27.72
C ASN A 217 0.13 -6.95 -26.19
N ILE A 218 1.21 -6.30 -25.75
CA ILE A 218 1.41 -5.90 -24.35
C ILE A 218 1.83 -4.43 -24.36
N VAL A 219 1.20 -3.63 -23.51
CA VAL A 219 1.47 -2.20 -23.37
C VAL A 219 1.81 -1.90 -21.91
N GLY A 220 2.99 -1.35 -21.66
CA GLY A 220 3.55 -1.12 -20.34
C GLY A 220 4.81 -1.97 -20.12
N CYS A 221 5.91 -1.32 -19.71
CA CYS A 221 7.20 -1.98 -19.45
C CYS A 221 7.24 -2.86 -18.19
N GLY A 222 6.15 -2.92 -17.43
CA GLY A 222 6.03 -3.71 -16.20
C GLY A 222 6.46 -2.98 -14.92
N PHE A 223 7.20 -1.88 -15.04
CA PHE A 223 7.60 -1.05 -13.91
C PHE A 223 6.49 -0.08 -13.51
N ARG A 224 6.19 -0.03 -12.21
CA ARG A 224 5.32 0.97 -11.61
C ARG A 224 5.84 2.38 -11.91
N GLY A 225 4.97 3.27 -12.36
CA GLY A 225 5.28 4.70 -12.50
C GLY A 225 4.40 5.39 -13.52
N TYR A 226 4.78 6.62 -13.87
CA TYR A 226 4.09 7.42 -14.87
C TYR A 226 5.07 7.82 -15.98
N LEU A 227 4.86 7.26 -17.17
CA LEU A 227 5.59 7.61 -18.38
C LEU A 227 4.70 7.32 -19.59
N ASP A 228 4.50 8.33 -20.44
CA ASP A 228 3.92 8.20 -21.78
C ASP A 228 5.01 7.77 -22.79
N GLY A 229 4.59 7.33 -23.98
CA GLY A 229 5.49 6.96 -25.08
C GLY A 229 5.18 5.60 -25.69
N PRO A 230 6.14 5.00 -26.43
CA PRO A 230 5.97 3.69 -27.04
C PRO A 230 5.56 2.60 -26.04
N LYS A 231 4.86 1.57 -26.53
CA LYS A 231 4.26 0.51 -25.69
C LYS A 231 5.21 -0.18 -24.71
N ASP A 232 6.48 -0.33 -25.07
CA ASP A 232 7.53 -0.99 -24.31
C ASP A 232 8.23 -0.06 -23.31
N ILE A 233 7.98 1.25 -23.40
CA ILE A 233 8.55 2.27 -22.51
C ILE A 233 7.50 2.80 -21.53
N ALA A 234 6.23 2.86 -21.96
CA ALA A 234 5.14 3.37 -21.14
C ALA A 234 5.10 2.73 -19.75
N ARG A 235 4.74 3.53 -18.75
CA ARG A 235 4.57 3.09 -17.36
C ARG A 235 3.17 3.39 -16.87
N PHE A 236 2.60 2.40 -16.19
CA PHE A 236 1.35 2.48 -15.45
C PHE A 236 1.62 2.27 -13.95
N ASN A 237 0.65 2.61 -13.13
CA ASN A 237 0.66 2.34 -11.70
C ASN A 237 -0.69 1.73 -11.31
N GLY A 238 -0.75 0.40 -11.27
CA GLY A 238 -1.97 -0.34 -10.94
C GLY A 238 -3.18 0.02 -11.82
N PRO A 239 -3.12 -0.18 -13.15
CA PRO A 239 -4.25 0.11 -14.04
C PRO A 239 -5.44 -0.78 -13.71
N GLN A 240 -6.66 -0.21 -13.78
CA GLN A 240 -7.92 -0.91 -13.49
C GLN A 240 -8.87 -0.82 -14.68
N GLY A 241 -9.89 0.04 -14.61
CA GLY A 241 -10.91 0.18 -15.66
C GLY A 241 -10.28 0.32 -17.04
N VAL A 242 -10.73 -0.49 -17.98
CA VAL A 242 -10.36 -0.41 -19.40
C VAL A 242 -11.63 -0.31 -20.22
N CYS A 243 -11.62 0.51 -21.26
CA CYS A 243 -12.73 0.67 -22.19
C CYS A 243 -12.18 0.80 -23.60
N VAL A 244 -12.72 0.01 -24.54
CA VAL A 244 -12.37 0.13 -25.96
C VAL A 244 -13.35 1.11 -26.60
N LEU A 245 -12.84 2.05 -27.38
CA LEU A 245 -13.58 3.06 -28.12
C LEU A 245 -13.92 2.57 -29.53
N LEU A 246 -14.83 3.26 -30.22
CA LEU A 246 -15.29 2.89 -31.56
C LEU A 246 -14.18 2.91 -32.62
N ASP A 247 -13.18 3.78 -32.46
CA ASP A 247 -11.99 3.87 -33.31
C ASP A 247 -10.94 2.79 -32.98
N GLY A 248 -11.21 1.92 -32.00
CA GLY A 248 -10.32 0.89 -31.49
C GLY A 248 -9.36 1.37 -30.40
N SER A 249 -9.32 2.68 -30.09
CA SER A 249 -8.47 3.22 -29.03
C SER A 249 -8.92 2.70 -27.66
N ILE A 250 -8.00 2.61 -26.69
CA ILE A 250 -8.28 2.04 -25.37
C ILE A 250 -8.09 3.12 -24.32
N LEU A 251 -9.15 3.43 -23.57
CA LEU A 251 -9.05 4.23 -22.35
C LEU A 251 -8.69 3.33 -21.17
N VAL A 252 -7.75 3.79 -20.34
CA VAL A 252 -7.26 3.09 -19.16
C VAL A 252 -7.37 4.02 -17.94
N ALA A 253 -8.06 3.57 -16.90
CA ALA A 253 -8.02 4.15 -15.58
C ALA A 253 -6.73 3.71 -14.86
N ASP A 254 -5.68 4.52 -15.03
CA ASP A 254 -4.37 4.33 -14.42
C ASP A 254 -4.43 4.78 -12.95
N THR A 255 -5.00 3.91 -12.12
CA THR A 255 -5.62 4.26 -10.83
C THR A 255 -4.61 4.78 -9.84
N GLY A 256 -3.45 4.14 -9.71
CA GLY A 256 -2.37 4.59 -8.81
C GLY A 256 -1.68 5.86 -9.29
N ASN A 257 -1.85 6.25 -10.56
CA ASN A 257 -1.38 7.54 -11.07
C ASN A 257 -2.47 8.62 -11.03
N HIS A 258 -3.70 8.29 -10.59
CA HIS A 258 -4.86 9.19 -10.60
C HIS A 258 -5.13 9.81 -11.99
N ARG A 259 -4.99 9.01 -13.05
CA ARG A 259 -5.07 9.49 -14.44
C ARG A 259 -5.92 8.60 -15.33
N ILE A 260 -6.50 9.21 -16.35
CA ILE A 260 -7.04 8.49 -17.52
C ILE A 260 -5.98 8.55 -18.63
N ARG A 261 -5.58 7.38 -19.12
CA ARG A 261 -4.58 7.21 -20.19
C ARG A 261 -5.27 6.68 -21.43
N MET A 262 -4.74 6.99 -22.61
CA MET A 262 -5.26 6.49 -23.88
C MET A 262 -4.17 5.72 -24.61
N LEU A 263 -4.51 4.53 -25.10
CA LEU A 263 -3.71 3.77 -26.06
C LEU A 263 -4.37 3.97 -27.41
N PHE A 264 -3.69 4.64 -28.34
CA PHE A 264 -4.26 4.85 -29.66
C PHE A 264 -4.26 3.55 -30.45
N SER A 265 -5.40 3.24 -31.08
CA SER A 265 -5.44 2.27 -32.17
C SER A 265 -4.68 2.89 -33.32
N SER A 266 -3.53 2.34 -33.69
CA SER A 266 -2.81 2.87 -34.83
C SER A 266 -2.30 1.78 -35.74
N ALA A 267 -2.61 1.96 -37.03
CA ALA A 267 -1.81 1.41 -38.12
C ALA A 267 -0.34 1.89 -38.06
N ASP A 268 -0.01 2.88 -37.20
CA ASP A 268 1.35 3.33 -36.93
C ASP A 268 1.59 3.60 -35.43
N SER A 269 2.29 2.70 -34.75
CA SER A 269 3.13 2.90 -33.54
C SER A 269 2.69 2.45 -32.12
N GLY A 270 1.43 2.14 -31.80
CA GLY A 270 1.10 1.62 -30.45
C GLY A 270 1.55 2.52 -29.28
N ALA A 271 1.55 3.83 -29.50
CA ALA A 271 1.97 4.83 -28.51
C ALA A 271 0.88 5.07 -27.44
N VAL A 272 1.34 5.31 -26.21
CA VAL A 272 0.53 5.70 -25.05
C VAL A 272 0.67 7.20 -24.83
N GLU A 273 -0.44 7.92 -24.79
CA GLU A 273 -0.44 9.34 -24.40
C GLU A 273 -1.49 9.60 -23.31
N HIS A 274 -1.29 10.66 -22.54
CA HIS A 274 -2.34 11.22 -21.69
C HIS A 274 -3.49 11.75 -22.54
N ASN A 275 -4.72 11.52 -22.08
CA ASN A 275 -5.89 12.17 -22.67
C ASN A 275 -5.77 13.69 -22.42
N ARG A 276 -5.55 14.49 -23.46
CA ARG A 276 -5.43 15.96 -23.41
C ARG A 276 -6.77 16.70 -23.21
N GLY A 277 -7.77 16.03 -22.65
CA GLY A 277 -9.07 16.60 -22.34
C GLY A 277 -10.13 16.20 -23.36
N LEU A 278 -10.80 15.09 -23.09
CA LEU A 278 -12.16 14.81 -23.60
C LEU A 278 -13.25 15.26 -22.62
N PHE A 279 -12.87 15.79 -21.45
CA PHE A 279 -13.76 16.34 -20.43
C PHE A 279 -13.31 17.76 -20.08
N ASN A 280 -13.54 18.69 -21.01
CA ASN A 280 -13.67 20.12 -20.69
C ASN A 280 -15.15 20.47 -20.75
#